data_AF-A0A8B3F336-F1
#
_entry.id   AF-A0A8B3F336-F1
#
_cell.length_a   1.000
_cell.length_b   1.000
_cell.length_c   1.000
_cell.angle_alpha   90.00
_cell.angle_beta   90.00
_cell.angle_gamma   90.00
#
_symmetry.space_group_name_H-M   'P 1'
#
loop_
_entity.id
_entity.type
_entity.pdbx_description
1 polymer ?
#
loop_
_entity_poly.entity_id
_entity_poly.type
_entity_poly.pdbx_seq_one_letter_code
_entity_poly.pdbx_strand_id
1 'polypeptide(L)' 'MKKTPVTKAQLYRTVASSTAIETGVSVQKIEQQLKKNQTQAKAVGLAR' A
#
# COMPACT_ATOMS: atom_id res chain seq x y z
N MET A 1 1.37 -26.00 -16.35
CA MET A 1 1.09 -25.43 -14.99
C MET A 1 0.26 -24.17 -15.16
N LYS A 2 -0.93 -24.09 -14.58
CA LYS A 2 -1.82 -22.92 -14.69
C LYS A 2 -1.22 -21.77 -13.87
N LYS A 3 -0.89 -20.64 -14.49
CA LYS A 3 -0.35 -19.47 -13.78
C LYS A 3 -1.46 -18.85 -12.92
N THR A 4 -1.23 -18.77 -11.61
CA THR A 4 -2.13 -18.07 -10.69
C THR A 4 -2.00 -16.56 -10.94
N PRO A 5 -3.10 -15.84 -11.22
CA PRO A 5 -3.03 -14.40 -11.41
C PRO A 5 -2.58 -13.71 -10.12
N VAL A 6 -1.64 -12.77 -10.24
CA VAL A 6 -1.20 -11.96 -9.10
C VAL A 6 -2.32 -10.98 -8.75
N THR A 7 -2.74 -11.00 -7.49
CA THR A 7 -3.77 -10.10 -7.00
C THR A 7 -3.20 -8.73 -6.66
N LYS A 8 -4.03 -7.69 -6.77
CA LYS A 8 -3.65 -6.31 -6.38
C LYS A 8 -3.14 -6.24 -4.92
N ALA A 9 -3.75 -7.02 -4.03
CA ALA A 9 -3.34 -7.13 -2.64
C ALA A 9 -1.92 -7.70 -2.47
N GLN A 10 -1.52 -8.67 -3.30
CA GLN A 10 -0.14 -9.19 -3.29
C GLN A 10 0.85 -8.13 -3.73
N LEU A 11 0.55 -7.37 -4.80
CA LEU A 11 1.40 -6.26 -5.25
C LEU A 11 1.54 -5.20 -4.15
N TYR A 12 0.44 -4.83 -3.51
CA TYR A 12 0.45 -3.84 -2.43
C TYR A 12 1.28 -4.29 -1.23
N ARG A 13 1.18 -5.56 -0.84
CA ARG A 13 2.03 -6.12 0.23
C ARG A 13 3.50 -6.08 -0.15
N THR A 14 3.86 -6.46 -1.37
CA THR A 14 5.26 -6.43 -1.83
C THR A 14 5.83 -5.01 -1.79
N VAL A 15 5.09 -4.01 -2.27
CA VAL A 15 5.51 -2.60 -2.27
C VAL A 15 5.62 -2.06 -0.84
N ALA A 16 4.68 -2.39 0.03
CA ALA A 16 4.73 -1.96 1.43
C ALA A 16 5.94 -2.57 2.15
N SER A 17 6.24 -3.86 1.89
CA SER A 17 7.40 -4.54 2.45
C SER A 17 8.72 -3.98 1.95
N SER A 18 8.87 -3.71 0.65
CA SER A 18 10.10 -3.11 0.11
C SER A 18 10.34 -1.71 0.68
N THR A 19 9.26 -0.92 0.79
CA THR A 19 9.31 0.42 1.38
C THR A 19 9.68 0.35 2.87
N ALA A 20 9.16 -0.62 3.60
CA ALA A 20 9.51 -0.82 5.02
C ALA A 20 10.99 -1.16 5.22
N ILE A 21 11.54 -2.00 4.34
CA ILE A 21 12.97 -2.35 4.36
C ILE A 21 13.82 -1.12 4.05
N GLU A 22 13.46 -0.38 3.00
CA GLU A 22 14.25 0.78 2.54
C GLU A 22 14.19 1.97 3.50
N THR A 23 13.04 2.22 4.11
CA THR A 23 12.84 3.37 5.02
C THR A 23 13.08 3.04 6.49
N GLY A 24 13.21 1.76 6.84
CA GLY A 24 13.27 1.29 8.24
C GLY A 24 11.96 1.49 9.03
N VAL A 25 10.87 1.89 8.36
CA VAL A 25 9.56 2.10 8.98
C VAL A 25 8.77 0.79 8.98
N SER A 26 8.06 0.49 10.07
CA SER A 26 7.23 -0.72 10.12
C SER A 26 6.11 -0.70 9.08
N VAL A 27 5.81 -1.87 8.50
CA VAL A 27 4.74 -2.02 7.50
C VAL A 27 3.40 -1.50 8.02
N GLN A 28 3.06 -1.75 9.28
CA GLN A 28 1.83 -1.24 9.90
C GLN A 28 1.72 0.29 9.86
N LYS A 29 2.84 1.00 10.07
CA LYS A 29 2.86 2.45 10.03
C LYS A 29 2.69 2.97 8.60
N ILE A 30 3.28 2.30 7.62
CA ILE A 30 3.10 2.61 6.20
C ILE A 30 1.63 2.41 5.80
N GLU A 31 1.00 1.29 6.20
CA GLU A 31 -0.42 1.04 5.92
C GLU A 31 -1.34 2.08 6.57
N GLN A 32 -1.06 2.48 7.81
CA GLN A 32 -1.82 3.56 8.47
C GLN A 32 -1.66 4.91 7.75
N GLN A 33 -0.44 5.25 7.33
CA GLN A 33 -0.19 6.47 6.57
C GLN A 33 -0.89 6.45 5.21
N LEU A 34 -0.84 5.34 4.49
CA LEU A 34 -1.55 5.16 3.22
C LEU A 34 -3.06 5.34 3.40
N LYS A 35 -3.64 4.77 4.46
CA LYS A 35 -5.07 4.93 4.78
C LYS A 35 -5.41 6.40 5.07
N LYS A 36 -4.60 7.08 5.89
CA LYS A 36 -4.79 8.50 6.20
C LYS A 36 -4.66 9.38 4.95
N ASN A 37 -3.69 9.10 4.08
CA ASN A 37 -3.47 9.82 2.84
C ASN A 37 -4.61 9.59 1.86
N GLN A 38 -5.15 8.38 1.79
CA GLN A 38 -6.32 8.08 0.97
C GLN A 38 -7.57 8.80 1.48
N THR A 39 -7.81 8.85 2.78
CA THR A 39 -8.91 9.62 3.37
C THR A 39 -8.78 11.11 3.07
N GLN A 40 -7.58 11.68 3.22
CA GLN A 40 -7.33 13.08 2.88
C GLN A 40 -7.53 13.33 1.38
N ALA A 41 -6.98 12.49 0.51
CA ALA A 41 -7.13 12.61 -0.93
C ALA A 41 -8.60 12.50 -1.37
N LYS A 42 -9.41 11.67 -0.70
CA LYS A 42 -10.87 11.61 -0.91
C LYS A 42 -11.56 12.89 -0.43
N ALA A 43 -11.19 13.39 0.74
CA ALA A 43 -11.74 14.63 1.29
C ALA A 43 -11.49 15.84 0.38
N VAL A 44 -10.34 15.88 -0.32
CA VAL A 44 -10.01 16.94 -1.28
C VAL A 44 -10.36 16.60 -2.73
N GLY A 45 -11.10 15.50 -2.99
CA GLY A 45 -11.53 15.10 -4.33
C GLY A 45 -10.41 14.65 -5.29
N LEU A 46 -9.18 14.49 -4.79
CA LEU A 46 -8.02 14.04 -5.56
C LEU A 46 -7.98 12.52 -5.75
N ALA A 47 -8.68 11.77 -4.91
CA ALA A 47 -8.86 10.32 -5.03
C ALA A 47 -10.34 9.96 -5.11
N ARG A 48 -10.65 9.01 -5.99
CA ARG A 48 -11.99 8.46 -6.22
C ARG A 48 -12.19 7.21 -5.36
#